data_AF-A0A0F7SBF8-F1
#
_entry.id   AF-A0A0F7SBF8-F1
#
_cell.length_a   1.000
_cell.length_b   1.000
_cell.length_c   1.000
_cell.angle_alpha   90.00
_cell.angle_beta   90.00
_cell.angle_gamma   90.00
#
_symmetry.space_group_name_H-M   'P 1'
#
loop_
_entity.id
_entity.type
_entity.pdbx_description
1 polymer ?
#
loop_
_entity_poly.entity_id
_entity_poly.type
_entity_poly.pdbx_seq_one_letter_code
_entity_poly.pdbx_strand_id
1 'polypeptide(L)'
;MCIDEKRNILIAKLPFFSSLRIVACKHKPDSAATNSAQSNGVNHSSNGSQQNASTSTSNAADDKRAFALERTALLQQLEIDRILSAFRLNPYDVLEVPLEADDKEINKIYRKKSLLIHPDKVKHERAVEAFDLLKKASSHLLDEDKRKVLDETVMDARLMVLKQLNLPFTTPYDDARLANLSPSWDDRVRSATKELMVDDELRRRKAIRIQHQAEGEAQRKKEQAIEERKRKAEHDAAWEQTRDHRVADWRAFQKGSKKKKSDTNVLG
;
A
#
# COMPACT_ATOMS: atom_id res chain seq x y z
N MET A 1 11.10 -7.32 55.58
CA MET A 1 10.36 -8.59 55.37
C MET A 1 9.21 -8.23 54.45
N CYS A 2 9.43 -8.13 53.14
CA CYS A 2 9.32 -9.23 52.16
C CYS A 2 7.99 -9.97 52.28
N ILE A 3 7.11 -9.82 51.29
CA ILE A 3 6.53 -10.91 50.49
C ILE A 3 5.91 -10.26 49.24
N ASP A 4 6.58 -10.46 48.11
CA ASP A 4 6.10 -10.19 46.75
C ASP A 4 5.17 -11.33 46.31
N GLU A 5 3.97 -10.96 45.85
CA GLU A 5 2.97 -11.90 45.35
C GLU A 5 3.17 -12.14 43.84
N LYS A 6 3.91 -13.21 43.52
CA LYS A 6 4.15 -13.67 42.14
C LYS A 6 2.88 -14.27 41.55
N ARG A 7 2.23 -13.56 40.63
CA ARG A 7 1.18 -14.12 39.76
C ARG A 7 1.82 -14.82 38.56
N ASN A 8 1.83 -16.14 38.64
CA ASN A 8 2.26 -17.09 37.62
C ASN A 8 1.11 -17.31 36.63
N ILE A 9 1.22 -16.79 35.40
CA ILE A 9 0.22 -17.00 34.34
C ILE A 9 0.63 -18.22 33.53
N LEU A 10 -0.17 -19.29 33.70
CA LEU A 10 -0.12 -20.54 32.95
C LEU A 10 -0.41 -20.30 31.46
N ILE A 11 0.54 -20.65 30.59
CA ILE A 11 0.32 -20.76 29.14
C ILE A 11 -0.20 -22.17 28.86
N ALA A 12 -1.50 -22.29 28.56
CA ALA A 12 -2.11 -23.54 28.10
C ALA A 12 -1.80 -23.74 26.60
N LYS A 13 -0.95 -24.74 26.30
CA LYS A 13 -0.78 -25.32 24.96
C LYS A 13 -1.91 -26.34 24.72
N LEU A 14 -2.68 -26.16 23.66
CA LEU A 14 -3.60 -27.19 23.15
C LEU A 14 -2.97 -27.94 21.96
N PRO A 15 -3.19 -29.26 21.84
CA PRO A 15 -2.52 -30.10 20.84
C PRO A 15 -3.27 -30.19 19.51
N PHE A 16 -2.49 -30.08 18.43
CA PHE A 16 -2.36 -31.04 17.34
C PHE A 16 -3.53 -32.02 17.17
N PHE A 17 -4.41 -31.78 16.19
CA PHE A 17 -5.23 -32.82 15.59
C PHE A 17 -4.79 -33.10 14.16
N SER A 18 -4.47 -34.37 13.97
CA SER A 18 -3.94 -35.01 12.79
C SER A 18 -5.08 -35.57 11.93
N SER A 19 -4.84 -35.55 10.61
CA SER A 19 -5.29 -36.55 9.65
C SER A 19 -6.79 -36.71 9.40
N LEU A 20 -7.24 -36.15 8.27
CA LEU A 20 -8.22 -36.84 7.44
C LEU A 20 -7.76 -36.82 5.97
N ARG A 21 -7.73 -38.01 5.39
CA ARG A 21 -7.20 -38.35 4.06
C ARG A 21 -8.35 -38.93 3.23
N ILE A 22 -8.28 -38.72 1.90
CA ILE A 22 -8.98 -39.44 0.81
C ILE A 22 -10.44 -38.94 0.62
N VAL A 23 -10.87 -38.47 -0.57
CA VAL A 23 -11.09 -39.22 -1.82
C VAL A 23 -10.83 -38.34 -3.05
N ALA A 24 -10.04 -38.89 -3.98
CA ALA A 24 -9.92 -38.43 -5.36
C ALA A 24 -10.99 -39.09 -6.23
N CYS A 25 -11.77 -38.31 -6.97
CA CYS A 25 -12.60 -38.79 -8.08
C CYS A 25 -12.27 -37.99 -9.34
N LYS A 26 -11.55 -38.66 -10.26
CA LYS A 26 -11.34 -38.27 -11.66
C LYS A 26 -12.67 -38.36 -12.40
N HIS A 27 -13.07 -37.30 -13.09
CA HIS A 27 -14.00 -37.40 -14.22
C HIS A 27 -13.52 -36.52 -15.38
N LYS A 28 -13.16 -37.21 -16.45
CA LYS A 28 -12.96 -36.74 -17.81
C LYS A 28 -14.31 -36.83 -18.53
N PRO A 29 -14.66 -35.89 -19.41
CA PRO A 29 -15.48 -36.26 -20.55
C PRO A 29 -14.78 -35.98 -21.88
N ASP A 30 -15.01 -36.92 -22.78
CA ASP A 30 -14.36 -37.13 -24.05
C ASP A 30 -14.83 -36.17 -25.15
N SER A 31 -13.97 -36.07 -26.15
CA SER A 31 -14.21 -35.50 -27.46
C SER A 31 -15.33 -36.23 -28.20
N ALA A 32 -16.24 -35.48 -28.82
CA ALA A 32 -17.08 -35.98 -29.91
C ALA A 32 -17.03 -34.98 -31.06
N ALA A 33 -16.20 -35.32 -32.04
CA ALA A 33 -16.23 -34.77 -33.38
C ALA A 33 -17.34 -35.48 -34.16
N THR A 34 -18.21 -34.72 -34.82
CA THR A 34 -19.14 -35.23 -35.83
C THR A 34 -18.87 -34.52 -37.14
N ASN A 35 -18.18 -35.23 -38.04
CA ASN A 35 -18.12 -34.96 -39.47
C ASN A 35 -19.03 -35.99 -40.17
N SER A 36 -19.92 -35.50 -41.04
CA SER A 36 -20.58 -36.26 -42.11
C SER A 36 -20.65 -35.26 -43.27
N ALA A 37 -19.88 -35.42 -44.37
CA ALA A 37 -20.15 -36.31 -45.51
C ALA A 37 -21.57 -36.09 -46.07
N GLN A 38 -21.82 -35.90 -47.37
CA GLN A 38 -21.06 -35.89 -48.61
C GLN A 38 -22.08 -35.44 -49.69
N SER A 39 -21.66 -34.73 -50.73
CA SER A 39 -22.34 -34.85 -52.04
C SER A 39 -21.40 -34.44 -53.18
N ASN A 40 -21.04 -35.43 -53.99
CA ASN A 40 -20.35 -35.29 -55.27
C ASN A 40 -21.33 -34.79 -56.34
N GLY A 41 -20.81 -34.02 -57.31
CA GLY A 41 -21.56 -33.61 -58.50
C GLY A 41 -20.72 -32.98 -59.60
N VAL A 42 -20.10 -33.84 -60.42
CA VAL A 42 -19.87 -33.75 -61.89
C VAL A 42 -19.12 -32.54 -62.49
N ASN A 43 -18.01 -32.85 -63.17
CA ASN A 43 -17.27 -31.98 -64.09
C ASN A 43 -18.03 -31.69 -65.39
N HIS A 44 -17.99 -30.44 -65.86
CA HIS A 44 -18.01 -30.17 -67.31
C HIS A 44 -17.09 -29.00 -67.66
N SER A 45 -16.10 -29.28 -68.52
CA SER A 45 -15.23 -28.28 -69.14
C SER A 45 -15.97 -27.57 -70.27
N SER A 46 -15.96 -26.25 -70.25
CA SER A 46 -16.10 -25.44 -71.46
C SER A 46 -15.22 -24.21 -71.37
N ASN A 47 -14.34 -24.08 -72.35
CA ASN A 47 -13.39 -22.99 -72.55
C ASN A 47 -14.15 -21.71 -72.94
N GLY A 48 -13.80 -20.56 -72.36
CA GLY A 48 -14.45 -19.28 -72.65
C GLY A 48 -13.61 -18.10 -72.18
N SER A 49 -13.08 -17.37 -73.16
CA SER A 49 -12.12 -16.28 -73.06
C SER A 49 -12.67 -15.01 -72.41
N GLN A 50 -11.79 -14.32 -71.68
CA GLN A 50 -11.73 -12.87 -71.42
C GLN A 50 -12.90 -12.24 -70.63
N GLN A 51 -12.59 -11.63 -69.48
CA GLN A 51 -12.45 -10.17 -69.29
C GLN A 51 -12.47 -9.82 -67.78
N ASN A 52 -11.56 -8.93 -67.39
CA ASN A 52 -11.26 -8.40 -66.06
C ASN A 52 -12.46 -8.12 -65.14
N ALA A 53 -12.46 -8.69 -63.93
CA ALA A 53 -13.33 -8.28 -62.82
C ALA A 53 -12.71 -8.57 -61.42
N SER A 54 -11.41 -8.37 -61.24
CA SER A 54 -10.68 -8.81 -60.04
C SER A 54 -10.08 -7.69 -59.17
N THR A 55 -10.62 -6.47 -59.20
CA THR A 55 -10.04 -5.32 -58.45
C THR A 55 -10.93 -4.79 -57.32
N SER A 56 -12.13 -5.33 -57.09
CA SER A 56 -13.06 -4.81 -56.06
C SER A 56 -13.12 -5.61 -54.75
N THR A 57 -12.59 -6.83 -54.72
CA THR A 57 -12.62 -7.70 -53.53
C THR A 57 -11.34 -7.63 -52.68
N SER A 58 -10.21 -7.19 -53.24
CA SER A 58 -8.95 -7.00 -52.50
C SER A 58 -9.04 -5.86 -51.50
N ASN A 59 -9.63 -4.73 -51.91
CA ASN A 59 -9.72 -3.52 -51.09
C ASN A 59 -10.56 -3.75 -49.82
N ALA A 60 -11.69 -4.46 -49.94
CA ALA A 60 -12.57 -4.73 -48.79
C ALA A 60 -11.94 -5.66 -47.73
N ALA A 61 -11.00 -6.53 -48.10
CA ALA A 61 -10.28 -7.38 -47.14
C ALA A 61 -9.16 -6.61 -46.43
N ASP A 62 -8.50 -5.72 -47.15
CA ASP A 62 -7.43 -4.87 -46.61
C ASP A 62 -7.98 -3.75 -45.73
N ASP A 63 -9.13 -3.16 -46.07
CA ASP A 63 -9.85 -2.19 -45.24
C ASP A 63 -10.28 -2.80 -43.89
N LYS A 64 -10.76 -4.05 -43.91
CA LYS A 64 -11.14 -4.78 -42.67
C LYS A 64 -9.95 -5.04 -41.77
N ARG A 65 -8.78 -5.35 -42.34
CA ARG A 65 -7.53 -5.54 -41.59
C ARG A 65 -7.04 -4.22 -41.00
N ALA A 66 -7.08 -3.14 -41.77
CA ALA A 66 -6.71 -1.80 -41.29
C ALA A 66 -7.58 -1.38 -40.11
N PHE A 67 -8.90 -1.54 -40.21
CA PHE A 67 -9.82 -1.25 -39.11
C PHE A 67 -9.57 -2.12 -37.87
N ALA A 68 -9.26 -3.41 -38.04
CA ALA A 68 -8.92 -4.29 -36.94
C ALA A 68 -7.62 -3.85 -36.23
N LEU A 69 -6.60 -3.42 -36.99
CA LEU A 69 -5.34 -2.91 -36.45
C LEU A 69 -5.54 -1.60 -35.68
N GLU A 70 -6.30 -0.67 -36.24
CA GLU A 70 -6.65 0.60 -35.58
C GLU A 70 -7.40 0.35 -34.27
N ARG A 71 -8.41 -0.54 -34.30
CA ARG A 71 -9.12 -0.95 -33.08
C ARG A 71 -8.17 -1.51 -32.03
N THR A 72 -7.22 -2.37 -32.42
CA THR A 72 -6.25 -2.91 -31.45
C THR A 72 -5.31 -1.84 -30.91
N ALA A 73 -4.85 -0.90 -31.74
CA ALA A 73 -3.98 0.18 -31.31
C ALA A 73 -4.69 1.12 -30.32
N LEU A 74 -5.96 1.46 -30.58
CA LEU A 74 -6.77 2.27 -29.67
C LEU A 74 -7.00 1.54 -28.33
N LEU A 75 -7.30 0.24 -28.36
CA LEU A 75 -7.44 -0.55 -27.14
C LEU A 75 -6.13 -0.58 -26.32
N GLN A 76 -4.98 -0.69 -26.98
CA GLN A 76 -3.67 -0.65 -26.33
C GLN A 76 -3.38 0.69 -25.68
N GLN A 77 -3.68 1.80 -26.37
CA GLN A 77 -3.48 3.15 -25.84
C GLN A 77 -4.39 3.41 -24.63
N LEU A 78 -5.68 3.08 -24.74
CA LEU A 78 -6.64 3.24 -23.63
C LEU A 78 -6.24 2.40 -22.42
N GLU A 79 -5.73 1.18 -22.63
CA GLU A 79 -5.24 0.33 -21.55
C GLU A 79 -4.02 0.94 -20.85
N ILE A 80 -3.07 1.51 -21.61
CA ILE A 80 -1.89 2.19 -21.07
C ILE A 80 -2.33 3.40 -20.22
N ASP A 81 -3.20 4.25 -20.75
CA ASP A 81 -3.71 5.42 -20.04
C ASP A 81 -4.45 5.02 -18.76
N ARG A 82 -5.25 3.95 -18.80
CA ARG A 82 -5.92 3.42 -17.62
C ARG A 82 -4.91 2.96 -16.56
N ILE A 83 -3.89 2.18 -16.94
CA ILE A 83 -2.87 1.68 -16.01
C ILE A 83 -2.08 2.84 -15.37
N LEU A 84 -1.79 3.89 -16.14
CA LEU A 84 -1.07 5.06 -15.64
C LEU A 84 -1.93 5.93 -14.71
N SER A 85 -3.25 5.94 -14.95
CA SER A 85 -4.26 6.61 -14.09
C SER A 85 -4.57 5.80 -12.83
N ALA A 86 -4.43 4.48 -12.88
CA ALA A 86 -4.72 3.57 -11.77
C ALA A 86 -3.88 3.88 -10.53
N PHE A 87 -4.43 3.53 -9.36
CA PHE A 87 -3.80 3.88 -8.10
C PHE A 87 -2.55 3.02 -7.84
N ARG A 88 -1.36 3.62 -7.93
CA ARG A 88 -0.04 2.94 -7.81
C ARG A 88 0.15 2.08 -6.56
N LEU A 89 -0.54 2.40 -5.46
CA LEU A 89 -0.43 1.66 -4.21
C LEU A 89 -1.32 0.40 -4.19
N ASN A 90 -2.39 0.36 -5.00
CA ASN A 90 -3.31 -0.77 -5.07
C ASN A 90 -3.03 -1.65 -6.30
N PRO A 91 -2.41 -2.84 -6.12
CA PRO A 91 -2.11 -3.74 -7.24
C PRO A 91 -3.34 -4.41 -7.85
N TYR A 92 -4.44 -4.58 -7.11
CA TYR A 92 -5.69 -5.15 -7.62
C TYR A 92 -6.37 -4.23 -8.64
N ASP A 93 -6.26 -2.91 -8.45
CA ASP A 93 -6.77 -1.89 -9.36
C ASP A 93 -5.97 -1.85 -10.68
N VAL A 94 -4.63 -1.93 -10.58
CA VAL A 94 -3.74 -1.95 -11.75
C VAL A 94 -4.00 -3.15 -12.66
N LEU A 95 -4.16 -4.34 -12.07
CA LEU A 95 -4.39 -5.58 -12.81
C LEU A 95 -5.88 -5.83 -13.13
N GLU A 96 -6.81 -5.06 -12.57
CA GLU A 96 -8.28 -5.29 -12.61
C GLU A 96 -8.67 -6.71 -12.24
N VAL A 97 -8.08 -7.22 -11.18
CA VAL A 97 -8.32 -8.57 -10.68
C VAL A 97 -9.45 -8.50 -9.65
N PRO A 98 -10.32 -9.52 -9.54
CA PRO A 98 -11.27 -9.60 -8.43
C PRO A 98 -10.53 -9.69 -7.09
N LEU A 99 -11.13 -9.16 -6.03
CA LEU A 99 -10.50 -9.08 -4.72
C LEU A 99 -10.21 -10.48 -4.11
N GLU A 100 -10.94 -11.50 -4.53
CA GLU A 100 -10.78 -12.90 -4.08
C GLU A 100 -10.09 -13.79 -5.14
N ALA A 101 -9.33 -13.22 -6.08
CA ALA A 101 -8.70 -13.99 -7.15
C ALA A 101 -7.60 -14.95 -6.67
N ASP A 102 -7.49 -16.09 -7.34
CA ASP A 102 -6.40 -17.05 -7.13
C ASP A 102 -5.10 -16.60 -7.83
N ASP A 103 -3.94 -17.09 -7.38
CA ASP A 103 -2.62 -16.80 -7.96
C ASP A 103 -2.55 -17.16 -9.45
N LYS A 104 -3.28 -18.21 -9.84
CA LYS A 104 -3.38 -18.65 -11.24
C LYS A 104 -4.09 -17.61 -12.10
N GLU A 105 -5.15 -17.00 -11.57
CA GLU A 105 -5.92 -15.98 -12.28
C GLU A 105 -5.11 -14.69 -12.43
N ILE A 106 -4.41 -14.28 -11.37
CA ILE A 106 -3.48 -13.15 -11.38
C ILE A 106 -2.43 -13.33 -12.50
N ASN A 107 -1.79 -14.50 -12.55
CA ASN A 107 -0.80 -14.82 -13.58
C ASN A 107 -1.39 -14.83 -14.99
N LYS A 108 -2.63 -15.33 -15.16
CA LYS A 108 -3.32 -15.36 -16.45
C LYS A 108 -3.62 -13.95 -16.95
N ILE A 109 -4.14 -13.08 -16.08
CA ILE A 109 -4.45 -11.69 -16.38
C ILE A 109 -3.17 -10.91 -16.69
N TYR A 110 -2.13 -11.10 -15.87
CA TYR A 110 -0.82 -10.49 -16.10
C TYR A 110 -0.26 -10.83 -17.48
N ARG A 111 -0.26 -12.11 -17.88
CA ARG A 111 0.23 -12.54 -19.21
C ARG A 111 -0.58 -11.92 -20.35
N LYS A 112 -1.89 -11.82 -20.20
CA LYS A 112 -2.77 -11.21 -21.21
C LYS A 112 -2.48 -9.71 -21.36
N LYS A 113 -2.39 -8.99 -20.23
CA LYS A 113 -2.15 -7.54 -20.22
C LYS A 113 -0.73 -7.21 -20.67
N SER A 114 0.28 -7.95 -20.24
CA SER A 114 1.68 -7.70 -20.59
C SER A 114 1.96 -7.84 -22.09
N LEU A 115 1.32 -8.79 -22.77
CA LEU A 115 1.39 -8.93 -24.23
C LEU A 115 0.67 -7.78 -24.95
N LEU A 116 -0.41 -7.26 -24.37
CA LEU A 116 -1.19 -6.16 -24.94
C LEU A 116 -0.39 -4.84 -24.91
N ILE A 117 0.25 -4.53 -23.78
CA ILE A 117 0.95 -3.26 -23.55
C ILE A 117 2.47 -3.32 -23.75
N HIS A 118 2.99 -4.40 -24.36
CA HIS A 118 4.43 -4.59 -24.48
C HIS A 118 5.08 -3.43 -25.28
N PRO A 119 6.18 -2.83 -24.79
CA PRO A 119 6.79 -1.64 -25.40
C PRO A 119 7.30 -1.85 -26.83
N ASP A 120 7.61 -3.09 -27.22
CA ASP A 120 7.98 -3.44 -28.61
C ASP A 120 6.78 -3.41 -29.58
N LYS A 121 5.58 -3.75 -29.09
CA LYS A 121 4.36 -3.82 -29.93
C LYS A 121 3.63 -2.48 -30.00
N VAL A 122 3.73 -1.66 -28.95
CA VAL A 122 2.98 -0.41 -28.82
C VAL A 122 3.93 0.78 -28.92
N LYS A 123 3.73 1.63 -29.92
CA LYS A 123 4.49 2.87 -30.14
C LYS A 123 3.97 4.01 -29.25
N HIS A 124 4.02 3.84 -27.93
CA HIS A 124 3.64 4.87 -26.97
C HIS A 124 4.81 5.16 -26.03
N GLU A 125 5.16 6.44 -25.87
CA GLU A 125 6.26 6.91 -25.01
C GLU A 125 6.20 6.38 -23.56
N ARG A 126 4.99 6.19 -23.02
CA ARG A 126 4.76 5.76 -21.63
C ARG A 126 4.47 4.27 -21.48
N ALA A 127 4.59 3.48 -22.56
CA ALA A 127 4.36 2.04 -22.52
C ALA A 127 5.31 1.32 -21.53
N VAL A 128 6.57 1.78 -21.44
CA VAL A 128 7.56 1.23 -20.51
C VAL A 128 7.12 1.45 -19.06
N GLU A 129 6.67 2.66 -18.71
CA GLU A 129 6.20 2.99 -17.36
C GLU A 129 4.98 2.14 -16.97
N ALA A 130 4.01 1.99 -17.88
CA ALA A 130 2.83 1.16 -17.65
C ALA A 130 3.19 -0.33 -17.47
N PHE A 131 4.13 -0.84 -18.26
CA PHE A 131 4.60 -2.21 -18.16
C PHE A 131 5.31 -2.48 -16.83
N ASP A 132 6.12 -1.55 -16.35
CA ASP A 132 6.80 -1.66 -15.06
C ASP A 132 5.82 -1.65 -13.89
N LEU A 133 4.78 -0.79 -13.94
CA LEU A 133 3.70 -0.80 -12.95
C LEU A 133 2.96 -2.14 -12.94
N LEU A 134 2.64 -2.69 -14.12
CA LEU A 134 1.98 -3.98 -14.24
C LEU A 134 2.84 -5.11 -13.64
N LYS A 135 4.16 -5.09 -13.91
CA LYS A 135 5.12 -6.05 -13.36
C LYS A 135 5.22 -5.95 -11.84
N LYS A 136 5.32 -4.73 -11.31
CA LYS A 136 5.35 -4.48 -9.86
C LYS A 136 4.08 -4.96 -9.16
N ALA A 137 2.91 -4.70 -9.74
CA ALA A 137 1.63 -5.14 -9.20
C ALA A 137 1.55 -6.69 -9.13
N SER A 138 1.98 -7.37 -10.19
CA SER A 138 2.03 -8.84 -10.22
C SER A 138 2.96 -9.40 -9.14
N SER A 139 4.18 -8.86 -9.02
CA SER A 139 5.11 -9.28 -7.97
C SER A 139 4.57 -9.06 -6.56
N HIS A 140 3.85 -7.95 -6.32
CA HIS A 140 3.25 -7.67 -5.01
C HIS A 140 2.14 -8.65 -4.64
N LEU A 141 1.33 -9.11 -5.61
CA LEU A 141 0.26 -10.06 -5.35
C LEU A 141 0.76 -11.50 -5.20
N LEU A 142 1.88 -11.85 -5.84
CA LEU A 142 2.51 -13.16 -5.68
C LEU A 142 3.28 -13.32 -4.36
N ASP A 143 3.65 -12.21 -3.71
CA ASP A 143 4.29 -12.22 -2.39
C ASP A 143 3.23 -12.37 -1.28
N GLU A 144 3.19 -13.54 -0.61
CA GLU A 144 2.18 -13.84 0.43
C GLU A 144 2.11 -12.80 1.55
N ASP A 145 3.24 -12.29 2.03
CA ASP A 145 3.27 -11.34 3.15
C ASP A 145 2.69 -9.98 2.76
N LYS A 146 2.97 -9.52 1.54
CA LYS A 146 2.39 -8.27 1.02
C LYS A 146 0.91 -8.45 0.71
N ARG A 147 0.54 -9.62 0.18
CA ARG A 147 -0.83 -9.97 -0.12
C ARG A 147 -1.69 -9.99 1.14
N LYS A 148 -1.23 -10.57 2.25
CA LYS A 148 -1.94 -10.56 3.54
C LYS A 148 -2.29 -9.14 4.01
N VAL A 149 -1.33 -8.22 3.98
CA VAL A 149 -1.57 -6.81 4.37
C VAL A 149 -2.60 -6.13 3.46
N LEU A 150 -2.54 -6.41 2.16
CA LEU A 150 -3.52 -5.88 1.21
C LEU A 150 -4.91 -6.47 1.46
N ASP A 151 -5.00 -7.77 1.68
CA ASP A 151 -6.25 -8.46 1.93
C ASP A 151 -6.90 -7.97 3.25
N GLU A 152 -6.10 -7.70 4.29
CA GLU A 152 -6.56 -7.04 5.52
C GLU A 152 -7.20 -5.67 5.22
N THR A 153 -6.52 -4.81 4.45
CA THR A 153 -7.08 -3.51 4.06
C THR A 153 -8.35 -3.63 3.20
N VAL A 154 -8.45 -4.67 2.36
CA VAL A 154 -9.65 -4.95 1.56
C VAL A 154 -10.81 -5.42 2.45
N MET A 155 -10.53 -6.26 3.46
CA MET A 155 -11.53 -6.67 4.44
C MET A 155 -12.04 -5.48 5.25
N ASP A 156 -11.16 -4.59 5.69
CA ASP A 156 -11.54 -3.36 6.38
C ASP A 156 -12.40 -2.45 5.48
N ALA A 157 -12.04 -2.32 4.20
CA ALA A 157 -12.83 -1.58 3.23
C ALA A 157 -14.22 -2.19 3.05
N ARG A 158 -14.31 -3.52 2.96
CA ARG A 158 -15.58 -4.25 2.89
C ARG A 158 -16.46 -3.96 4.10
N LEU A 159 -15.90 -4.02 5.31
CA LEU A 159 -16.63 -3.71 6.53
C LEU A 159 -17.10 -2.25 6.58
N MET A 160 -16.28 -1.32 6.10
CA MET A 160 -16.64 0.10 5.98
C MET A 160 -17.83 0.29 5.03
N VAL A 161 -17.85 -0.36 3.87
CA VAL A 161 -18.99 -0.28 2.94
C VAL A 161 -20.26 -0.90 3.54
N LEU A 162 -20.16 -2.06 4.21
CA LEU A 162 -21.32 -2.66 4.90
C LEU A 162 -21.90 -1.72 5.96
N LYS A 163 -21.03 -1.05 6.73
CA LYS A 163 -21.44 -0.04 7.70
C LYS A 163 -22.15 1.15 7.04
N GLN A 164 -21.63 1.65 5.92
CA GLN A 164 -22.26 2.76 5.17
C GLN A 164 -23.66 2.39 4.65
N LEU A 165 -23.85 1.12 4.27
CA LEU A 165 -25.13 0.58 3.82
C LEU A 165 -26.05 0.15 4.99
N ASN A 166 -25.60 0.31 6.25
CA ASN A 166 -26.28 -0.15 7.45
C ASN A 166 -26.66 -1.64 7.41
N LEU A 167 -25.81 -2.47 6.79
CA LEU A 167 -25.96 -3.91 6.72
C LEU A 167 -25.14 -4.60 7.82
N PRO A 168 -25.54 -5.80 8.27
CA PRO A 168 -24.75 -6.54 9.25
C PRO A 168 -23.40 -6.97 8.66
N PHE A 169 -22.33 -6.94 9.46
CA PHE A 169 -20.98 -7.32 9.02
C PHE A 169 -20.85 -8.79 8.58
N THR A 170 -21.85 -9.62 8.92
CA THR A 170 -21.93 -11.03 8.57
C THR A 170 -22.60 -11.30 7.23
N THR A 171 -22.95 -10.26 6.45
CA THR A 171 -23.55 -10.46 5.13
C THR A 171 -22.58 -11.25 4.24
N PRO A 172 -23.05 -12.32 3.58
CA PRO A 172 -22.26 -13.05 2.59
C PRO A 172 -22.12 -12.22 1.30
N TYR A 173 -21.17 -12.59 0.44
CA TYR A 173 -20.95 -11.93 -0.85
C TYR A 173 -22.13 -12.11 -1.83
N ASP A 174 -22.83 -13.25 -1.77
CA ASP A 174 -23.95 -13.60 -2.67
C ASP A 174 -25.32 -13.07 -2.20
N ASP A 175 -25.37 -12.16 -1.22
CA ASP A 175 -26.66 -11.62 -0.76
C ASP A 175 -27.35 -10.81 -1.88
N ALA A 176 -28.62 -11.11 -2.14
CA ALA A 176 -29.44 -10.42 -3.13
C ALA A 176 -29.51 -8.90 -2.90
N ARG A 177 -29.33 -8.46 -1.64
CA ARG A 177 -29.24 -7.04 -1.30
C ARG A 177 -28.04 -6.34 -1.93
N LEU A 178 -26.98 -7.05 -2.30
CA LEU A 178 -25.76 -6.48 -2.88
C LEU A 178 -25.81 -6.39 -4.42
N ALA A 179 -26.67 -7.19 -5.06
CA ALA A 179 -26.69 -7.36 -6.51
C ALA A 179 -27.22 -6.14 -7.30
N ASN A 180 -28.18 -5.39 -6.74
CA ASN A 180 -28.87 -4.30 -7.46
C ASN A 180 -28.45 -2.89 -7.00
N LEU A 181 -27.22 -2.72 -6.51
CA LEU A 181 -26.71 -1.42 -6.06
C LEU A 181 -26.09 -0.62 -7.21
N SER A 182 -26.33 0.69 -7.20
CA SER A 182 -25.66 1.65 -8.10
C SER A 182 -24.94 2.72 -7.25
N PRO A 183 -23.60 2.83 -7.31
CA PRO A 183 -22.61 1.95 -7.94
C PRO A 183 -22.60 0.51 -7.41
N SER A 184 -21.99 -0.41 -8.18
CA SER A 184 -21.87 -1.84 -7.86
C SER A 184 -21.18 -2.06 -6.50
N TRP A 185 -21.45 -3.20 -5.88
CA TRP A 185 -20.77 -3.63 -4.65
C TRP A 185 -19.24 -3.61 -4.80
N ASP A 186 -18.72 -4.23 -5.87
CA ASP A 186 -17.28 -4.30 -6.11
C ASP A 186 -16.66 -2.91 -6.29
N ASP A 187 -17.35 -2.00 -6.98
CA ASP A 187 -16.87 -0.64 -7.20
C ASP A 187 -16.81 0.16 -5.90
N ARG A 188 -17.78 -0.05 -4.99
CA ARG A 188 -17.74 0.57 -3.66
C ARG A 188 -16.58 0.04 -2.84
N VAL A 189 -16.36 -1.28 -2.83
CA VAL A 189 -15.25 -1.86 -2.08
C VAL A 189 -13.92 -1.40 -2.65
N ARG A 190 -13.75 -1.35 -3.97
CA ARG A 190 -12.55 -0.79 -4.63
C ARG A 190 -12.34 0.67 -4.25
N SER A 191 -13.40 1.48 -4.26
CA SER A 191 -13.34 2.91 -3.90
C SER A 191 -12.98 3.12 -2.42
N ALA A 192 -13.61 2.36 -1.51
CA ALA A 192 -13.30 2.39 -0.08
C ALA A 192 -11.88 1.89 0.22
N THR A 193 -11.41 0.86 -0.50
CA THR A 193 -10.03 0.37 -0.38
C THR A 193 -9.04 1.47 -0.77
N LYS A 194 -9.30 2.18 -1.88
CA LYS A 194 -8.47 3.31 -2.30
C LYS A 194 -8.45 4.42 -1.26
N GLU A 195 -9.59 4.76 -0.67
CA GLU A 195 -9.69 5.78 0.38
C GLU A 195 -8.89 5.40 1.62
N LEU A 196 -9.07 4.17 2.14
CA LEU A 196 -8.33 3.69 3.32
C LEU A 196 -6.81 3.69 3.08
N MET A 197 -6.36 3.23 1.92
CA MET A 197 -4.94 3.23 1.57
C MET A 197 -4.36 4.65 1.47
N VAL A 198 -5.14 5.62 0.97
CA VAL A 198 -4.72 7.04 0.94
C VAL A 198 -4.66 7.61 2.35
N ASP A 199 -5.65 7.32 3.19
CA ASP A 199 -5.70 7.78 4.57
C ASP A 199 -4.57 7.20 5.41
N ASP A 200 -4.24 5.92 5.24
CA ASP A 200 -3.10 5.28 5.89
C ASP A 200 -1.77 5.93 5.50
N GLU A 201 -1.57 6.19 4.21
CA GLU A 201 -0.37 6.87 3.73
C GLU A 201 -0.29 8.31 4.28
N LEU A 202 -1.42 9.02 4.34
CA LEU A 202 -1.48 10.36 4.93
C LEU A 202 -1.19 10.34 6.43
N ARG A 203 -1.73 9.35 7.16
CA ARG A 203 -1.45 9.13 8.59
C ARG A 203 0.03 8.84 8.81
N ARG A 204 0.63 7.95 8.01
CA ARG A 204 2.06 7.61 8.08
C ARG A 204 2.94 8.84 7.87
N ARG A 205 2.64 9.65 6.84
CA ARG A 205 3.38 10.90 6.57
C ARG A 205 3.25 11.93 7.68
N LYS A 206 2.05 12.09 8.25
CA LYS A 206 1.83 12.99 9.39
C LYS A 206 2.58 12.51 10.64
N ALA A 207 2.52 11.22 10.94
CA ALA A 207 3.21 10.63 12.08
C ALA A 207 4.74 10.83 12.00
N ILE A 208 5.33 10.56 10.84
CA ILE A 208 6.77 10.79 10.59
C ILE A 208 7.13 12.27 10.82
N ARG A 209 6.34 13.20 10.28
CA ARG A 209 6.56 14.65 10.47
C ARG A 209 6.52 15.05 11.94
N ILE A 210 5.50 14.60 12.67
CA ILE A 210 5.34 14.90 14.09
C ILE A 210 6.50 14.30 14.90
N GLN A 211 6.91 13.07 14.58
CA GLN A 211 8.04 12.41 15.23
C GLN A 211 9.34 13.20 15.05
N HIS A 212 9.66 13.64 13.84
CA HIS A 212 10.85 14.46 13.59
C HIS A 212 10.80 15.81 14.33
N GLN A 213 9.64 16.44 14.40
CA GLN A 213 9.47 17.69 15.16
C GLN A 213 9.67 17.47 16.66
N ALA A 214 9.04 16.43 17.22
CA ALA A 214 9.17 16.08 18.63
C ALA A 214 10.59 15.66 19.00
N GLU A 215 11.29 14.93 18.13
CA GLU A 215 12.69 14.56 18.30
C GLU A 215 13.59 15.80 18.32
N GLY A 216 13.35 16.75 17.40
CA GLY A 216 14.07 18.03 17.37
C GLY A 216 13.83 18.88 18.61
N GLU A 217 12.59 18.98 19.08
CA GLU A 217 12.25 19.69 20.33
C GLU A 217 12.86 19.03 21.56
N ALA A 218 12.80 17.70 21.63
CA ALA A 218 13.42 16.94 22.72
C ALA A 218 14.95 17.13 22.73
N GLN A 219 15.58 17.18 21.56
CA GLN A 219 17.02 17.42 21.45
C GLN A 219 17.38 18.84 21.92
N ARG A 220 16.66 19.87 21.47
CA ARG A 220 16.87 21.26 21.91
C ARG A 220 16.67 21.41 23.42
N LYS A 221 15.66 20.74 23.99
CA LYS A 221 15.40 20.77 25.43
C LYS A 221 16.50 20.07 26.25
N LYS A 222 17.02 18.93 25.75
CA LYS A 222 18.17 18.25 26.35
C LYS A 222 19.41 19.12 26.34
N GLU A 223 19.72 19.75 25.21
CA GLU A 223 20.86 20.65 25.06
C GLU A 223 20.76 21.86 26.00
N GLN A 224 19.60 22.51 26.07
CA GLN A 224 19.35 23.61 27.01
C GLN A 224 19.52 23.19 28.48
N ALA A 225 19.03 22.01 28.87
CA ALA A 225 19.17 21.50 30.22
C ALA A 225 20.64 21.17 30.57
N ILE A 226 21.39 20.64 29.61
CA ILE A 226 22.83 20.40 29.76
C ILE A 226 23.57 21.73 29.93
N GLU A 227 23.27 22.73 29.10
CA GLU A 227 23.90 24.05 29.16
C GLU A 227 23.54 24.79 30.45
N GLU A 228 22.29 24.71 30.91
CA GLU A 228 21.89 25.27 32.19
C GLU A 228 22.59 24.60 33.38
N ARG A 229 22.71 23.27 33.33
CA ARG A 229 23.46 22.52 34.34
C ARG A 229 24.94 22.92 34.33
N LYS A 230 25.52 23.09 33.14
CA LYS A 230 26.90 23.53 32.96
C LYS A 230 27.10 24.96 33.50
N ARG A 231 26.24 25.91 33.11
CA ARG A 231 26.24 27.30 33.61
C ARG A 231 26.10 27.37 35.13
N LYS A 232 25.21 26.56 35.72
CA LYS A 232 25.07 26.51 37.18
C LYS A 232 26.33 25.95 37.84
N ALA A 233 26.89 24.85 37.31
CA ALA A 233 28.12 24.27 37.82
C ALA A 233 29.31 25.23 37.72
N GLU A 234 29.43 25.98 36.62
CA GLU A 234 30.45 27.02 36.45
C GLU A 234 30.28 28.18 37.45
N HIS A 235 29.04 28.65 37.65
CA HIS A 235 28.73 29.67 38.65
C HIS A 235 29.07 29.20 40.08
N ASP A 236 28.65 27.99 40.46
CA ASP A 236 28.91 27.42 41.78
C ASP A 236 30.41 27.21 41.99
N ALA A 237 31.14 26.77 40.96
CA ALA A 237 32.60 26.67 41.01
C ALA A 237 33.28 28.04 41.17
N ALA A 238 32.82 29.07 40.47
CA ALA A 238 33.33 30.44 40.64
C ALA A 238 33.01 31.02 42.03
N TRP A 239 31.83 30.70 42.57
CA TRP A 239 31.43 31.05 43.94
C TRP A 239 32.35 30.37 44.97
N GLU A 240 32.67 29.08 44.80
CA GLU A 240 33.59 28.35 45.68
C GLU A 240 35.02 28.88 45.59
N GLN A 241 35.51 29.28 44.41
CA GLN A 241 36.84 29.89 44.27
C GLN A 241 36.97 31.20 45.06
N THR A 242 35.90 31.99 45.15
CA THR A 242 35.86 33.22 45.95
C THR A 242 35.54 32.98 47.43
N ARG A 243 35.35 31.72 47.86
CA ARG A 243 34.96 31.37 49.23
C ARG A 243 35.98 31.82 50.26
N ASP A 244 37.26 31.53 50.05
CA ASP A 244 38.29 31.82 51.06
C ASP A 244 38.47 33.33 51.27
N HIS A 245 38.33 34.14 50.20
CA HIS A 245 38.29 35.60 50.29
C HIS A 245 37.08 36.08 51.09
N ARG A 246 35.87 35.59 50.78
CA ARG A 246 34.65 35.95 51.55
C ARG A 246 34.73 35.53 53.02
N VAL A 247 35.31 34.36 53.30
CA VAL A 247 35.53 33.87 54.68
C VAL A 247 36.56 34.73 55.40
N ALA A 248 37.62 35.16 54.73
CA ALA A 248 38.60 36.09 55.28
C ALA A 248 37.95 37.45 55.63
N ASP A 249 37.14 38.00 54.71
CA ASP A 249 36.40 39.25 54.92
C ASP A 249 35.42 39.14 56.10
N TRP A 250 34.67 38.04 56.20
CA TRP A 250 33.76 37.80 57.32
C TRP A 250 34.48 37.66 58.67
N ARG A 251 35.62 36.95 58.69
CA ARG A 251 36.47 36.85 59.89
C ARG A 251 37.02 38.21 60.32
N ALA A 252 37.36 39.08 59.38
CA ALA A 252 37.79 40.45 59.67
C ALA A 252 36.64 41.30 60.24
N PHE A 253 35.43 41.20 59.67
CA PHE A 253 34.24 41.90 60.16
C PHE A 253 33.87 41.50 61.60
N GLN A 254 33.91 40.21 61.94
CA GLN A 254 33.67 39.76 63.32
C GLN A 254 34.69 40.33 64.31
N LYS A 255 35.98 40.36 63.95
CA LYS A 255 37.02 40.97 64.79
C LYS A 255 36.81 42.48 64.97
N GLY A 256 36.26 43.18 63.97
CA GLY A 256 35.90 44.60 64.05
C GLY A 256 34.70 44.88 64.98
N SER A 257 33.71 43.98 65.03
CA SER A 257 32.49 44.17 65.84
C SER A 257 32.72 44.11 67.36
N LYS A 258 33.75 43.41 67.85
CA LYS A 258 34.13 43.41 69.27
C LYS A 258 34.83 44.69 69.74
N LYS A 259 35.20 45.60 68.83
CA LYS A 259 36.01 46.79 69.15
C LYS A 259 35.24 48.10 69.24
N LYS A 260 33.89 48.09 69.21
CA LYS A 260 33.08 49.31 69.34
C LYS A 260 31.91 49.14 70.31
N LYS A 261 32.26 49.02 71.60
CA LYS A 261 31.46 49.58 72.70
C LYS A 261 32.41 50.48 73.50
N SER A 262 32.76 51.63 72.92
CA SER A 262 33.36 52.75 73.65
C SER A 262 32.71 54.04 73.13
N ASP A 263 32.11 54.75 74.08
CA ASP A 263 31.45 56.06 74.06
C ASP A 263 31.52 56.87 72.76
N THR A 264 30.35 57.13 72.19
CA THR A 264 30.12 58.39 71.48
C THR A 264 29.86 59.46 72.53
N ASN A 265 30.94 60.15 72.94
CA ASN A 265 30.85 61.47 73.56
C ASN A 265 30.29 62.43 72.50
N VAL A 266 29.02 62.80 72.65
CA VAL A 266 28.41 63.91 71.91
C VAL A 266 28.77 65.18 72.68
N LEU A 267 29.63 66.04 72.12
CA LEU A 267 29.76 67.46 72.49
C LEU A 267 30.67 68.18 71.50
N GLY A 268 30.24 69.37 71.05
CA GLY A 268 31.12 70.45 70.57
C GLY A 268 30.97 70.78 69.09
#